data_AF-A0A7S0IAV6-F1
#
_entry.id   AF-A0A7S0IAV6-F1
#
_cell.length_a   1.000
_cell.length_b   1.000
_cell.length_c   1.000
_cell.angle_alpha   90.00
_cell.angle_beta   90.00
_cell.angle_gamma   90.00
#
_symmetry.space_group_name_H-M   'P 1'
#
loop_
_entity.id
_entity.type
_entity.pdbx_description
1 polymer ?
#
loop_
_entity_poly.entity_id
_entity_poly.type
_entity_poly.pdbx_seq_one_letter_code
_entity_poly.pdbx_strand_id
1 'polypeptide(L)'
;EMHEMACRFGTIGPVSGEWIAQDEFRCIAPAHAPEVVLFDIGIENDYQTYDDPNDREVLYEYVVTPSLTTVTDNNDGTVTVIGAGFHPGEKVYCNLGNNLGF
;
A
#
# COMPACT_ATOMS: atom_id res chain seq x y z
N GLU A 1 7.93 -29.52 5.03
CA GLU A 1 7.77 -28.47 6.04
C GLU A 1 7.41 -27.18 5.30
N MET A 2 6.35 -26.49 5.73
CA MET A 2 5.99 -25.20 5.14
C MET A 2 6.78 -24.14 5.90
N HIS A 3 7.86 -23.66 5.30
CA HIS A 3 8.59 -22.51 5.83
C HIS A 3 7.65 -21.30 5.83
N GLU A 4 7.37 -20.71 6.99
CA GLU A 4 6.50 -19.53 7.09
C GLU A 4 7.23 -18.33 6.50
N MET A 5 6.74 -17.84 5.35
CA MET A 5 7.24 -16.61 4.75
C MET A 5 6.57 -15.38 5.37
N ALA A 6 7.32 -14.30 5.48
CA ALA A 6 6.85 -13.04 6.03
C ALA A 6 7.43 -11.84 5.28
N CYS A 7 6.68 -10.74 5.29
CA CYS A 7 7.17 -9.45 4.82
C CYS A 7 7.91 -8.70 5.93
N ARG A 8 8.76 -7.77 5.52
CA ARG A 8 9.44 -6.81 6.39
C ARG A 8 9.45 -5.44 5.74
N PHE A 9 9.11 -4.42 6.54
CA PHE A 9 9.08 -3.01 6.16
C PHE A 9 10.12 -2.27 7.00
N GLY A 10 11.32 -2.08 6.45
CA GLY A 10 12.48 -1.52 7.15
C GLY A 10 12.86 -2.36 8.37
N THR A 11 12.49 -1.89 9.56
CA THR A 11 12.74 -2.60 10.83
C THR A 11 11.50 -3.32 11.38
N ILE A 12 10.35 -3.21 10.71
CA ILE A 12 9.08 -3.80 11.14
C ILE A 12 8.88 -5.15 10.46
N GLY A 13 8.89 -6.23 11.25
CA GLY A 13 8.63 -7.60 10.81
C GLY A 13 8.88 -8.61 11.95
N PRO A 14 8.50 -9.89 11.80
CA PRO A 14 7.76 -10.46 10.67
C PRO A 14 6.34 -9.92 10.55
N VAL A 15 5.94 -9.53 9.33
CA VAL A 15 4.54 -9.28 8.99
C VAL A 15 4.00 -10.51 8.29
N SER A 16 3.02 -11.16 8.93
CA SER A 16 2.36 -12.34 8.35
C SER A 16 1.71 -11.99 7.01
N GLY A 17 1.85 -12.91 6.05
CA GLY A 17 1.29 -12.79 4.71
C GLY A 17 0.83 -14.15 4.17
N GLU A 18 0.38 -14.15 2.92
CA GLU A 18 -0.15 -15.32 2.23
C GLU A 18 0.33 -15.39 0.78
N TRP A 19 0.57 -16.62 0.33
CA TRP A 19 0.84 -16.94 -1.08
C TRP A 19 -0.47 -16.92 -1.87
N ILE A 20 -0.58 -15.99 -2.83
CA ILE A 20 -1.76 -15.83 -3.68
C ILE A 20 -1.60 -16.60 -4.99
N ALA A 21 -0.39 -16.58 -5.55
CA ALA A 21 -0.03 -17.27 -6.79
C ALA A 21 1.46 -17.65 -6.77
N GLN A 22 1.94 -18.31 -7.81
CA GLN A 22 3.36 -18.70 -7.93
C GLN A 22 4.32 -17.50 -7.86
N ASP A 23 3.86 -16.34 -8.34
CA ASP A 23 4.61 -15.09 -8.46
C ASP A 23 4.01 -13.95 -7.61
N GLU A 24 3.10 -14.27 -6.68
CA GLU A 24 2.42 -13.27 -5.86
C GLU A 24 2.32 -13.69 -4.39
N PHE A 25 2.97 -12.91 -3.52
CA PHE A 25 2.85 -12.97 -2.07
C PHE A 25 2.27 -11.65 -1.56
N ARG A 26 1.31 -11.72 -0.62
CA ARG A 26 0.63 -10.53 -0.08
C ARG A 26 0.71 -10.47 1.44
N CYS A 27 0.88 -9.26 1.94
CA CYS A 27 0.86 -8.93 3.37
C CYS A 27 0.28 -7.51 3.53
N ILE A 28 -0.17 -7.19 4.75
CA ILE A 28 -0.72 -5.86 5.06
C ILE A 28 0.39 -5.03 5.71
N ALA A 29 0.74 -3.90 5.08
CA ALA A 29 1.73 -2.99 5.63
C ALA A 29 1.28 -2.46 7.01
N PRO A 30 2.17 -2.47 8.03
CA PRO A 30 1.87 -1.95 9.36
C PRO A 30 1.79 -0.41 9.35
N ALA A 31 1.15 0.18 10.36
CA ALA A 31 1.09 1.63 10.50
C ALA A 31 2.48 2.22 10.78
N HIS A 32 2.83 3.29 10.06
CA HIS A 32 4.13 3.97 10.15
C HIS A 32 3.98 5.46 9.86
N ALA A 33 4.94 6.27 10.31
CA ALA A 33 5.04 7.67 9.88
C ALA A 33 5.48 7.77 8.40
N PRO A 34 5.28 8.90 7.72
CA PRO A 34 5.75 9.02 6.33
C PRO A 34 7.28 8.85 6.22
N GLU A 35 7.73 7.85 5.46
CA GLU A 35 9.13 7.50 5.23
C GLU A 35 9.26 6.51 4.08
N VAL A 36 10.37 6.54 3.36
CA VAL A 36 10.76 5.48 2.42
C VAL A 36 11.59 4.44 3.16
N VAL A 37 11.12 3.19 3.20
CA VAL A 37 11.80 2.07 3.86
C VAL A 37 12.13 0.96 2.86
N LEU A 38 13.11 0.12 3.18
CA LEU A 38 13.34 -1.13 2.46
C LEU A 38 12.13 -2.07 2.64
N PHE A 39 11.76 -2.77 1.58
CA PHE A 39 10.76 -3.83 1.62
C PHE A 39 11.42 -5.14 1.24
N ASP A 40 11.31 -6.12 2.12
CA ASP A 40 11.89 -7.45 1.92
C ASP A 40 10.85 -8.54 2.22
N ILE A 41 11.03 -9.70 1.61
CA ILE A 41 10.31 -10.94 1.95
C ILE A 41 11.34 -11.98 2.41
N GLY A 42 10.95 -12.86 3.33
CA GLY A 42 11.90 -13.76 3.97
C GLY A 42 11.26 -14.95 4.67
N ILE A 43 12.12 -15.87 5.13
CA ILE A 43 11.77 -17.08 5.89
C ILE A 43 12.45 -17.01 7.25
N GLU A 44 11.73 -17.28 8.35
CA GLU A 44 12.33 -17.53 9.68
C GLU A 44 13.40 -16.49 10.15
N ASN A 45 13.11 -15.20 10.01
CA ASN A 45 14.00 -14.07 10.32
C ASN A 45 15.17 -13.83 9.34
N ASP A 46 15.24 -14.58 8.25
CA ASP A 46 16.12 -14.31 7.12
C ASP A 46 15.35 -13.57 6.02
N TYR A 47 15.55 -12.25 5.96
CA TYR A 47 14.87 -11.34 5.01
C TYR A 47 15.83 -10.93 3.90
N GLN A 48 16.36 -11.93 3.20
CA GLN A 48 17.29 -11.76 2.11
C GLN A 48 16.70 -12.44 0.87
N THR A 49 15.96 -11.70 0.05
CA THR A 49 15.55 -12.19 -1.27
C THR A 49 16.61 -12.01 -2.36
N TYR A 50 17.76 -11.40 -2.03
CA TYR A 50 18.80 -11.05 -2.98
C TYR A 50 19.72 -12.24 -3.30
N ASP A 51 19.20 -13.25 -4.01
CA ASP A 51 20.04 -14.31 -4.58
C ASP A 51 20.75 -13.86 -5.88
N ASP A 52 20.31 -12.76 -6.51
CA ASP A 52 20.95 -12.17 -7.69
C ASP A 52 21.68 -10.85 -7.32
N PRO A 53 22.99 -10.72 -7.61
CA PRO A 53 23.74 -9.49 -7.37
C PRO A 53 23.28 -8.29 -8.21
N ASN A 54 22.41 -8.48 -9.20
CA ASN A 54 21.78 -7.41 -9.97
C ASN A 54 20.39 -7.04 -9.43
N ASP A 55 19.88 -7.77 -8.43
CA ASP A 55 18.58 -7.50 -7.87
C ASP A 55 18.62 -6.18 -7.09
N ARG A 56 17.59 -5.37 -7.30
CA ARG A 56 17.55 -4.00 -6.78
C ARG A 56 16.78 -3.98 -5.49
N GLU A 57 17.28 -3.19 -4.54
CA GLU A 57 16.53 -2.89 -3.31
C GLU A 57 15.10 -2.46 -3.66
N VAL A 58 14.12 -3.18 -3.13
CA VAL A 58 12.72 -2.81 -3.25
C VAL A 58 12.41 -1.82 -2.14
N LEU A 59 11.83 -0.68 -2.50
CA LEU A 59 11.47 0.39 -1.58
C LEU A 59 9.96 0.48 -1.43
N TYR A 60 9.51 0.73 -0.20
CA TYR A 60 8.12 1.02 0.14
C TYR A 60 8.04 2.43 0.73
N GLU A 61 7.18 3.27 0.15
CA GLU A 61 6.95 4.63 0.63
C GLU A 61 5.70 4.68 1.49
N TYR A 62 5.89 4.95 2.78
CA TYR A 62 4.81 5.39 3.64
C TYR A 62 4.51 6.86 3.39
N VAL A 63 3.24 7.13 3.11
CA VAL A 63 2.76 8.47 2.76
C VAL A 63 1.86 9.02 3.85
N VAL A 64 1.61 10.33 3.78
CA VAL A 64 0.62 10.97 4.66
C VAL A 64 -0.78 10.44 4.34
N THR A 65 -1.62 10.30 5.36
CA THR A 65 -3.04 10.01 5.14
C THR A 65 -3.67 11.14 4.32
N PRO A 66 -4.37 10.84 3.22
CA PRO A 66 -5.03 11.86 2.42
C PRO A 66 -6.10 12.58 3.25
N SER A 67 -6.21 13.89 3.07
CA SER A 67 -7.23 14.73 3.70
C SER A 67 -8.07 15.39 2.63
N LEU A 68 -9.40 15.32 2.77
CA LEU A 68 -10.35 15.96 1.87
C LEU A 68 -10.81 17.28 2.51
N THR A 69 -10.78 18.36 1.72
CA THR A 69 -11.27 19.68 2.15
C THR A 69 -12.57 20.06 1.46
N THR A 70 -12.70 19.73 0.18
CA THR A 70 -13.84 20.17 -0.64
C THR A 70 -14.25 19.09 -1.62
N VAL A 71 -15.56 18.96 -1.83
CA VAL A 71 -16.13 18.17 -2.91
C VAL A 71 -17.06 19.09 -3.69
N THR A 72 -16.80 19.23 -4.99
CA THR A 72 -17.58 20.07 -5.89
C THR A 72 -18.23 19.19 -6.95
N ASP A 73 -19.54 19.36 -7.15
CA ASP A 73 -20.25 18.78 -8.29
C ASP A 73 -19.91 19.57 -9.56
N ASN A 74 -19.53 18.85 -10.62
CA ASN A 74 -19.17 19.45 -11.91
C ASN A 74 -20.36 19.55 -12.88
N ASN A 75 -21.55 19.08 -12.49
CA ASN A 75 -22.77 19.04 -13.31
C ASN A 75 -22.62 18.24 -14.63
N ASP A 76 -21.65 17.34 -14.71
CA ASP A 76 -21.36 16.49 -15.87
C ASP A 76 -21.27 15.00 -15.51
N GLY A 77 -21.76 14.64 -14.32
CA GLY A 77 -21.65 13.28 -13.77
C GLY A 77 -20.30 12.98 -13.11
N THR A 78 -19.43 13.99 -12.95
CA THR A 78 -18.18 13.89 -12.21
C THR A 78 -18.18 14.78 -10.97
N VAL A 79 -17.28 14.48 -10.04
CA VAL A 79 -17.02 15.32 -8.86
C VAL A 79 -15.55 15.69 -8.82
N THR A 80 -15.27 16.93 -8.45
CA THR A 80 -13.91 17.38 -8.13
C THR A 80 -13.69 17.31 -6.63
N VAL A 81 -12.73 16.48 -6.22
CA VAL A 81 -12.28 16.39 -4.82
C VAL A 81 -11.02 17.22 -4.67
N ILE A 82 -11.02 18.14 -3.71
CA ILE A 82 -9.88 18.99 -3.35
C ILE A 82 -9.41 18.57 -1.94
N GLY A 83 -8.10 18.51 -1.77
CA GLY A 83 -7.47 18.00 -0.57
C GLY A 83 -5.95 17.94 -0.72
N ALA A 84 -5.30 17.23 0.22
CA ALA A 84 -3.85 17.02 0.22
C ALA A 84 -3.52 15.56 0.49
N GLY A 85 -2.34 15.11 0.05
CA GLY A 85 -1.86 13.75 0.25
C GLY A 85 -2.44 12.70 -0.71
N PHE A 86 -2.96 13.12 -1.86
CA PHE A 86 -3.42 12.18 -2.89
C PHE A 86 -2.24 11.64 -3.69
N HIS A 87 -2.05 10.32 -3.71
CA HIS A 87 -1.02 9.66 -4.50
C HIS A 87 -1.61 9.04 -5.77
N PRO A 88 -1.03 9.31 -6.96
CA PRO A 88 -1.50 8.70 -8.21
C PRO A 88 -1.52 7.17 -8.13
N GLY A 89 -2.61 6.55 -8.56
CA GLY A 89 -2.76 5.09 -8.56
C GLY A 89 -3.36 4.50 -7.27
N GLU A 90 -3.59 5.29 -6.22
CA GLU A 90 -4.38 4.83 -5.08
C GLU A 90 -5.82 4.51 -5.48
N LYS A 91 -6.37 3.45 -4.89
CA LYS A 91 -7.78 3.08 -5.10
C LYS A 91 -8.68 4.09 -4.40
N VAL A 92 -9.39 4.89 -5.20
CA VAL A 92 -10.42 5.80 -4.69
C VAL A 92 -11.76 5.08 -4.67
N TYR A 93 -12.46 5.15 -3.55
CA TYR A 93 -13.83 4.67 -3.41
C TYR A 93 -14.76 5.88 -3.32
N CYS A 94 -15.67 6.00 -4.28
CA CYS A 94 -16.67 7.07 -4.30
C CYS A 94 -18.03 6.46 -3.96
N ASN A 95 -18.55 6.77 -2.77
CA ASN A 95 -19.93 6.44 -2.40
C ASN A 95 -20.71 7.76 -2.26
N LEU A 96 -21.32 8.19 -3.36
CA LEU A 96 -22.26 9.29 -3.38
C LEU A 96 -23.63 8.69 -3.08
N GLY A 97 -24.20 9.02 -1.92
CA GLY A 97 -25.43 8.42 -1.44
C GLY A 97 -26.60 8.54 -2.44
N ASN A 98 -27.60 7.67 -2.31
CA ASN A 98 -28.71 7.51 -3.26
C ASN A 98 -29.71 8.70 -3.35
N ASN A 99 -29.45 9.80 -2.65
CA ASN A 99 -30.36 10.95 -2.66
C ASN A 99 -29.95 11.92 -3.77
N LEU A 100 -30.54 11.74 -4.95
CA LEU A 100 -30.73 12.81 -5.94
C LEU A 100 -31.64 13.87 -5.29
N GLY A 101 -31.05 14.75 -4.50
CA GLY A 101 -31.75 15.76 -3.72
C GLY A 101 -31.45 17.17 -4.19
N PHE A 102 -31.77 17.49 -5.44
CA PHE A 102 -32.19 18.82 -5.92
C PHE A 102 -33.14 18.66 -7.10
#